data_AF-A0A838R4K5-F1
#
_entry.id   AF-A0A838R4K5-F1
#
_cell.length_a   1.000
_cell.length_b   1.000
_cell.length_c   1.000
_cell.angle_alpha   90.00
_cell.angle_beta   90.00
_cell.angle_gamma   90.00
#
_symmetry.space_group_name_H-M   'P 1'
#
loop_
_entity.id
_entity.type
_entity.pdbx_description
1 polymer ?
#
loop_
_entity_poly.entity_id
_entity_poly.type
_entity_poly.pdbx_seq_one_letter_code
_entity_poly.pdbx_strand_id
1 'polypeptide(L)'
;MPPDNHSGPFGPAGPGSGFAVKDNSWHHIVVSRNGDDVNDVLLVIDGEHITTDRYAVSTDSWGITAPFDTRIGTRTTAPHPHTFNGWIDETAIWINRQLTVAEAIGLWNAATGQAAAGDFDTDGDVDGNDFLTWQRGLGSTFDAADLPDWRANFGASSTGAAAAVPEPGVRWFALAGMAVGLSGWMRSRHASKIE
;
A
#
# COMPACT_ATOMS: atom_id res chain seq x y z
N MET A 1 -18.24 -15.04 4.82
CA MET A 1 -17.84 -15.54 6.15
C MET A 1 -18.65 -14.77 7.19
N PRO A 2 -19.07 -15.37 8.32
CA PRO A 2 -19.67 -14.60 9.40
C PRO A 2 -18.61 -13.63 9.97
N PRO A 3 -18.98 -12.41 10.42
CA PRO A 3 -18.05 -11.52 11.07
C PRO A 3 -17.59 -12.14 12.39
N ASP A 4 -16.30 -12.34 12.53
CA ASP A 4 -15.63 -12.87 13.70
C ASP A 4 -15.48 -11.75 14.74
N ASN A 5 -16.36 -11.78 15.74
CA ASN A 5 -16.31 -10.86 16.89
C ASN A 5 -15.23 -11.24 17.92
N HIS A 6 -14.10 -11.76 17.47
CA HIS A 6 -13.03 -12.15 18.36
C HIS A 6 -12.30 -10.90 18.85
N SER A 7 -12.19 -10.75 20.17
CA SER A 7 -11.33 -9.77 20.80
C SER A 7 -9.88 -10.11 20.46
N GLY A 8 -9.36 -9.55 19.37
CA GLY A 8 -7.96 -9.66 19.01
C GLY A 8 -7.06 -9.09 20.13
N PRO A 9 -5.78 -9.47 20.19
CA PRO A 9 -4.84 -9.07 21.26
C PRO A 9 -4.52 -7.56 21.29
N PHE A 10 -5.10 -6.77 20.39
CA PHE A 10 -4.86 -5.35 20.27
C PHE A 10 -6.20 -4.64 20.51
N GLY A 11 -6.38 -4.17 21.75
CA GLY A 11 -7.64 -3.62 22.25
C GLY A 11 -8.16 -2.40 21.48
N PRO A 12 -9.26 -1.78 21.96
CA PRO A 12 -9.88 -0.63 21.31
C PRO A 12 -8.88 0.50 21.07
N ALA A 13 -9.23 1.39 20.13
CA ALA A 13 -8.54 2.68 19.97
C ALA A 13 -8.15 3.27 21.33
N GLY A 14 -6.88 3.68 21.45
CA GLY A 14 -6.40 4.31 22.68
C GLY A 14 -7.18 5.60 22.95
N PRO A 15 -7.27 6.05 24.21
CA PRO A 15 -7.87 7.35 24.51
C PRO A 15 -7.20 8.45 23.67
N GLY A 16 -7.97 9.15 22.84
CA GLY A 16 -7.47 10.17 21.90
C GLY A 16 -7.60 9.73 20.45
N SER A 17 -7.09 8.55 20.09
CA SER A 17 -6.98 8.12 18.68
C SER A 17 -8.35 7.81 18.10
N GLY A 18 -8.98 8.77 17.43
CA GLY A 18 -10.30 8.59 16.79
C GLY A 18 -10.36 7.48 15.73
N PHE A 19 -9.24 6.81 15.41
CA PHE A 19 -9.11 5.74 14.43
C PHE A 19 -8.62 4.43 15.06
N ALA A 20 -9.39 3.36 14.92
CA ALA A 20 -9.01 2.01 15.37
C ALA A 20 -8.32 1.23 14.24
N VAL A 21 -6.98 1.24 14.22
CA VAL A 21 -6.16 0.50 13.23
C VAL A 21 -5.59 -0.82 13.75
N LYS A 22 -6.06 -1.25 14.92
CA LYS A 22 -5.55 -2.41 15.67
C LYS A 22 -6.59 -3.53 15.68
N ASP A 23 -7.16 -3.83 14.52
CA ASP A 23 -8.36 -4.64 14.40
C ASP A 23 -8.17 -5.93 13.58
N ASN A 24 -6.92 -6.25 13.19
CA ASN A 24 -6.56 -7.40 12.36
C ASN A 24 -7.10 -7.32 10.91
N SER A 25 -7.42 -6.11 10.43
CA SER A 25 -7.73 -5.81 9.03
C SER A 25 -6.51 -5.26 8.27
N TRP A 26 -6.59 -5.30 6.94
CA TRP A 26 -5.68 -4.54 6.09
C TRP A 26 -5.99 -3.05 6.20
N HIS A 27 -4.96 -2.24 6.34
CA HIS A 27 -5.05 -0.79 6.31
C HIS A 27 -4.03 -0.23 5.33
N HIS A 28 -4.43 0.80 4.60
CA HIS A 28 -3.51 1.57 3.77
C HIS A 28 -3.06 2.80 4.54
N ILE A 29 -1.74 2.98 4.62
CA ILE A 29 -1.14 4.04 5.43
C ILE A 29 -0.18 4.84 4.54
N VAL A 30 -0.42 6.15 4.47
CA VAL A 30 0.51 7.09 3.85
C VAL A 30 1.00 8.05 4.91
N VAL A 31 2.32 8.14 5.06
CA VAL A 31 2.98 9.16 5.86
C VAL A 31 3.90 9.94 4.94
N SER A 32 3.76 11.27 4.93
CA SER A 32 4.64 12.13 4.16
C SER A 32 5.08 13.31 5.01
N ARG A 33 6.39 13.61 4.98
CA ARG A 33 6.96 14.71 5.75
C ARG A 33 7.86 15.57 4.89
N ASN A 34 7.98 16.83 5.25
CA ASN A 34 8.93 17.75 4.64
C ASN A 34 9.80 18.40 5.72
N GLY A 35 11.10 18.07 5.67
CA GLY A 35 12.04 18.49 6.72
C GLY A 35 11.85 17.78 8.06
N ASP A 36 12.31 18.45 9.12
CA ASP A 36 12.40 17.89 10.48
C ASP A 36 11.34 18.45 11.45
N ASP A 37 10.44 19.31 10.97
CA ASP A 37 9.30 19.79 11.77
C ASP A 37 8.20 18.73 11.80
N VAL A 38 7.82 18.27 13.00
CA VAL A 38 6.73 17.32 13.19
C VAL A 38 5.36 17.88 12.77
N ASN A 39 5.23 19.20 12.68
CA ASN A 39 4.03 19.84 12.15
C ASN A 39 3.97 19.82 10.63
N ASP A 40 5.08 19.50 9.94
CA ASP A 40 5.15 19.31 8.50
C ASP A 40 5.13 17.80 8.16
N VAL A 41 4.15 17.11 8.73
CA VAL A 41 3.85 15.69 8.53
C VAL A 41 2.36 15.56 8.22
N LEU A 42 2.02 14.85 7.16
CA LEU A 42 0.67 14.37 6.90
C LEU A 42 0.58 12.88 7.15
N LEU A 43 -0.62 12.45 7.57
CA LEU A 43 -0.99 11.06 7.77
C LEU A 43 -2.34 10.82 7.11
N VAL A 44 -2.40 9.87 6.19
CA VAL A 44 -3.64 9.37 5.59
C VAL A 44 -3.78 7.90 5.93
N ILE A 45 -4.94 7.51 6.46
CA ILE A 45 -5.28 6.12 6.79
C ILE A 45 -6.58 5.79 6.05
N ASP A 46 -6.57 4.73 5.23
CA ASP A 46 -7.75 4.24 4.50
C ASP A 46 -8.48 5.34 3.71
N GLY A 47 -7.71 6.28 3.14
CA GLY A 47 -8.23 7.42 2.39
C GLY A 47 -8.66 8.62 3.22
N GLU A 48 -8.58 8.56 4.55
CA GLU A 48 -8.91 9.67 5.44
C GLU A 48 -7.66 10.43 5.89
N HIS A 49 -7.66 11.75 5.68
CA HIS A 49 -6.62 12.64 6.22
C HIS A 49 -6.81 12.87 7.72
N ILE A 50 -5.86 12.36 8.50
CA ILE A 50 -5.90 12.45 9.96
C ILE A 50 -5.40 13.82 10.41
N THR A 51 -6.31 14.63 10.95
CA THR A 51 -6.01 15.99 11.45
C THR A 51 -6.26 16.14 12.95
N THR A 52 -6.99 15.19 13.55
CA THR A 52 -7.18 15.03 14.99
C THR A 52 -5.97 14.35 15.63
N ASP A 53 -5.70 14.66 16.90
CA ASP A 53 -4.50 14.28 17.64
C ASP A 53 -3.19 14.83 17.05
N ARG A 54 -2.93 16.11 17.34
CA ARG A 54 -1.65 16.74 17.04
C ARG A 54 -0.50 15.89 17.57
N TYR A 55 0.44 15.58 16.70
CA TYR A 55 1.69 14.92 17.05
C TYR A 55 2.32 15.61 18.26
N ALA A 56 2.52 14.86 19.33
CA ALA A 56 3.33 15.35 20.44
C ALA A 56 4.80 15.28 20.01
N VAL A 57 5.55 16.34 20.28
CA VAL A 57 7.01 16.28 20.22
C VAL A 57 7.43 15.22 21.24
N SER A 58 7.82 14.04 20.75
CA SER A 58 8.31 12.99 21.61
C SER A 58 9.69 13.38 22.12
N THR A 59 9.87 13.34 23.44
CA THR A 59 11.21 13.40 24.04
C THR A 59 11.95 12.08 23.90
N ASP A 60 11.26 11.02 23.46
CA ASP A 60 11.89 9.75 23.19
C ASP A 60 12.76 9.90 21.95
N SER A 61 14.05 10.00 22.19
CA SER A 61 15.05 10.07 21.13
C SER A 61 15.24 8.68 20.54
N TRP A 62 14.27 8.24 19.72
CA TRP A 62 14.39 7.06 18.86
C TRP A 62 15.27 7.34 17.63
N GLY A 63 16.22 8.28 17.78
CA GLY A 63 17.06 8.81 16.71
C GLY A 63 17.84 7.75 15.95
N ILE A 64 18.25 8.15 14.74
CA ILE A 64 19.06 7.39 13.80
C ILE A 64 20.33 6.86 14.48
N THR A 65 20.27 5.62 14.97
CA THR A 65 21.46 4.96 15.51
C THR A 65 22.17 4.36 14.32
N ALA A 66 23.39 4.82 14.04
CA ALA A 66 24.19 4.27 12.97
C ALA A 66 24.20 2.73 13.05
N PRO A 67 24.09 2.01 11.91
CA PRO A 67 24.10 2.53 10.53
C PRO A 67 22.73 3.04 10.03
N PHE A 68 22.76 3.99 9.08
CA PHE A 68 21.62 4.68 8.46
C PHE A 68 20.83 3.80 7.46
N ASP A 69 20.79 2.49 7.68
CA ASP A 69 20.07 1.59 6.78
C ASP A 69 18.56 1.77 7.00
N THR A 70 17.80 1.95 5.92
CA THR A 70 16.34 1.86 5.99
C THR A 70 15.95 0.44 6.38
N ARG A 71 15.15 0.31 7.43
CA ARG A 71 14.67 -1.00 7.91
C ARG A 71 13.16 -1.00 7.98
N ILE A 72 12.57 -2.14 7.62
CA ILE A 72 11.14 -2.39 7.72
C ILE A 72 10.96 -3.57 8.68
N GLY A 73 10.02 -3.42 9.62
CA GLY A 73 9.64 -4.47 10.57
C GLY A 73 10.54 -4.64 11.81
N THR A 74 11.81 -4.23 11.78
CA THR A 74 12.67 -4.22 12.97
C THR A 74 13.77 -3.16 12.90
N ARG A 75 14.14 -2.57 14.05
CA ARG A 75 15.28 -1.65 14.16
C ARG A 75 16.61 -2.37 14.36
N THR A 76 16.61 -3.56 14.96
CA THR A 76 17.84 -4.27 15.36
C THR A 76 18.13 -5.46 14.45
N THR A 77 19.39 -5.87 14.37
CA THR A 77 19.80 -7.14 13.74
C THR A 77 19.72 -8.32 14.71
N ALA A 78 19.74 -8.06 16.02
CA ALA A 78 19.50 -9.07 17.05
C ALA A 78 18.00 -9.27 17.30
N PRO A 79 17.56 -10.45 17.79
CA PRO A 79 16.19 -10.68 18.21
C PRO A 79 15.72 -9.62 19.20
N HIS A 80 14.52 -9.07 19.00
CA HIS A 80 13.99 -8.00 19.81
C HIS A 80 12.46 -8.18 19.98
N PRO A 81 11.88 -7.92 21.17
CA PRO A 81 10.45 -8.15 21.40
C PRO A 81 9.56 -7.10 20.70
N HIS A 82 10.14 -6.00 20.21
CA HIS A 82 9.43 -4.92 19.52
C HIS A 82 9.66 -4.97 17.99
N THR A 83 9.41 -6.13 17.38
CA THR A 83 9.36 -6.27 15.92
C THR A 83 7.91 -6.21 15.43
N PHE A 84 7.70 -5.73 14.21
CA PHE A 84 6.43 -5.84 13.53
C PHE A 84 6.03 -7.31 13.38
N ASN A 85 4.80 -7.63 13.78
CA ASN A 85 4.25 -8.98 13.76
C ASN A 85 2.93 -8.95 12.98
N GLY A 86 3.02 -8.73 11.67
CA GLY A 86 1.90 -8.63 10.75
C GLY A 86 2.35 -8.86 9.31
N TRP A 87 1.45 -8.60 8.37
CA TRP A 87 1.75 -8.65 6.94
C TRP A 87 1.91 -7.23 6.38
N ILE A 88 2.76 -7.10 5.38
CA ILE A 88 2.98 -5.86 4.62
C ILE A 88 2.86 -6.25 3.16
N ASP A 89 2.07 -5.48 2.42
CA ASP A 89 2.02 -5.53 0.97
C ASP A 89 2.20 -4.12 0.40
N GLU A 90 2.51 -4.03 -0.89
CA GLU A 90 2.67 -2.79 -1.66
C GLU A 90 3.41 -1.65 -0.91
N THR A 91 4.72 -1.83 -0.69
CA THR A 91 5.56 -0.77 -0.10
C THR A 91 6.17 0.14 -1.16
N ALA A 92 5.93 1.44 -1.04
CA ALA A 92 6.55 2.48 -1.86
C ALA A 92 7.17 3.58 -1.00
N ILE A 93 8.27 4.17 -1.48
CA ILE A 93 8.99 5.27 -0.81
C ILE A 93 9.28 6.36 -1.84
N TRP A 94 8.77 7.56 -1.59
CA TRP A 94 9.08 8.75 -2.37
C TRP A 94 10.19 9.54 -1.67
N ILE A 95 11.20 9.93 -2.44
CA ILE A 95 12.32 10.75 -1.97
C ILE A 95 12.31 12.10 -2.68
N ASN A 96 12.88 13.12 -2.04
CA ASN A 96 12.99 14.50 -2.55
C ASN A 96 11.66 15.23 -2.78
N ARG A 97 10.56 14.74 -2.21
CA ARG A 97 9.26 15.43 -2.21
C ARG A 97 8.39 14.95 -1.05
N GLN A 98 7.47 15.81 -0.63
CA GLN A 98 6.29 15.42 0.13
C GLN A 98 5.16 15.12 -0.85
N LEU A 99 4.31 14.15 -0.52
CA LEU A 99 3.04 13.97 -1.20
C LEU A 99 2.07 15.06 -0.73
N THR A 100 1.13 15.44 -1.58
CA THR A 100 -0.04 16.21 -1.13
C THR A 100 -1.05 15.27 -0.47
N VAL A 101 -2.02 15.82 0.27
CA VAL A 101 -3.15 15.04 0.80
C VAL A 101 -3.93 14.36 -0.32
N ALA A 102 -4.15 15.08 -1.42
CA ALA A 102 -4.86 14.57 -2.59
C ALA A 102 -4.12 13.38 -3.24
N GLU A 103 -2.80 13.48 -3.41
CA GLU A 103 -1.98 12.36 -3.90
C GLU A 103 -2.03 11.15 -2.96
N ALA A 104 -1.94 11.39 -1.65
CA ALA A 104 -2.01 10.32 -0.65
C ALA A 104 -3.36 9.58 -0.65
N ILE A 105 -4.47 10.31 -0.82
CA ILE A 105 -5.81 9.72 -0.98
C ILE A 105 -5.92 9.01 -2.33
N GLY A 106 -5.35 9.57 -3.40
CA GLY A 106 -5.29 8.94 -4.72
C GLY A 106 -4.62 7.56 -4.72
N LEU A 107 -3.58 7.37 -3.89
CA LEU A 107 -2.94 6.06 -3.71
C LEU A 107 -3.89 5.02 -3.08
N TRP A 108 -4.70 5.42 -2.08
CA TRP A 108 -5.72 4.55 -1.49
C TRP A 108 -6.78 4.15 -2.52
N ASN A 109 -7.26 5.13 -3.29
CA ASN A 109 -8.24 4.91 -4.33
C ASN A 109 -7.72 3.93 -5.39
N ALA A 110 -6.47 4.09 -5.81
CA ALA A 110 -5.81 3.16 -6.72
C ALA A 110 -5.68 1.74 -6.13
N ALA A 111 -5.31 1.63 -4.84
CA ALA A 111 -5.18 0.34 -4.16
C ALA A 111 -6.52 -0.40 -3.98
N THR A 112 -7.63 0.34 -3.90
CA THR A 112 -8.98 -0.22 -3.65
C THR A 112 -9.90 -0.20 -4.87
N GLY A 113 -9.46 0.35 -5.99
CA GLY A 113 -10.27 0.53 -7.19
C GLY A 113 -11.42 1.54 -7.03
N GLN A 114 -11.28 2.50 -6.13
CA GLN A 114 -12.23 3.61 -5.97
C GLN A 114 -11.89 4.74 -6.94
N ALA A 115 -12.91 5.44 -7.44
CA ALA A 115 -12.71 6.69 -8.18
C ALA A 115 -12.35 7.83 -7.22
N ALA A 116 -11.46 8.74 -7.63
CA ALA A 116 -11.16 9.90 -6.82
C ALA A 116 -12.34 10.87 -6.78
N ALA A 117 -12.60 11.49 -5.63
CA ALA A 117 -13.61 12.55 -5.57
C ALA A 117 -13.16 13.72 -6.45
N GLY A 118 -14.03 14.17 -7.36
CA GLY A 118 -13.69 15.20 -8.36
C GLY A 118 -13.14 14.67 -9.69
N ASP A 119 -12.93 13.35 -9.84
CA ASP A 119 -12.67 12.67 -11.12
C ASP A 119 -14.02 12.45 -11.82
N PHE A 120 -14.43 13.46 -12.58
CA PHE A 120 -15.75 13.56 -13.18
C PHE A 120 -15.84 12.89 -14.54
N ASP A 121 -14.73 12.74 -15.25
CA ASP A 121 -14.69 11.99 -16.51
C ASP A 121 -14.20 10.55 -16.37
N THR A 122 -13.84 10.14 -15.15
CA THR A 122 -13.49 8.77 -14.74
C THR A 122 -12.23 8.24 -15.41
N ASP A 123 -11.29 9.13 -15.74
CA ASP A 123 -10.03 8.75 -16.38
C ASP A 123 -8.88 8.44 -15.39
N GLY A 124 -9.15 8.59 -14.09
CA GLY A 124 -8.28 8.17 -13.00
C GLY A 124 -7.34 9.26 -12.49
N ASP A 125 -7.51 10.51 -12.92
CA ASP A 125 -6.95 11.67 -12.25
C ASP A 125 -8.01 12.76 -11.99
N VAL A 126 -7.59 13.84 -11.34
CA VAL A 126 -8.44 14.99 -11.04
C VAL A 126 -7.76 16.24 -11.58
N ASP A 127 -8.17 16.69 -12.75
CA ASP A 127 -7.45 17.69 -13.53
C ASP A 127 -8.37 18.74 -14.21
N GLY A 128 -7.86 19.44 -15.22
CA GLY A 128 -8.63 20.47 -15.92
C GLY A 128 -9.77 19.91 -16.78
N ASN A 129 -9.66 18.68 -17.28
CA ASN A 129 -10.69 18.01 -18.06
C ASN A 129 -11.89 17.66 -17.20
N ASP A 130 -11.67 17.22 -15.95
CA ASP A 130 -12.73 17.03 -14.97
C ASP A 130 -13.51 18.30 -14.72
N PHE A 131 -12.81 19.42 -14.53
CA PHE A 131 -13.47 20.71 -14.34
C PHE A 131 -14.38 21.07 -15.51
N LEU A 132 -13.94 20.81 -16.75
CA LEU A 132 -14.75 21.03 -17.95
C LEU A 132 -15.94 20.06 -18.04
N THR A 133 -15.76 18.83 -17.58
CA THR A 133 -16.83 17.83 -17.48
C THR A 133 -17.89 18.27 -16.47
N TRP A 134 -17.48 18.73 -15.29
CA TRP A 134 -18.36 19.34 -14.29
C TRP A 134 -19.10 20.56 -14.84
N GLN A 135 -18.38 21.51 -15.46
CA GLN A 135 -18.99 22.73 -16.01
C GLN A 135 -20.06 22.44 -17.07
N ARG A 136 -19.82 21.46 -17.94
CA ARG A 136 -20.78 21.07 -18.99
C ARG A 136 -21.98 20.29 -18.44
N GLY A 137 -21.80 19.57 -17.34
CA GLY A 137 -22.87 18.82 -16.67
C GLY A 137 -23.62 19.60 -15.58
N LEU A 138 -23.21 20.84 -15.27
CA LEU A 138 -23.77 21.64 -14.18
C LEU A 138 -25.28 21.88 -14.36
N GLY A 139 -26.05 21.59 -13.30
CA GLY A 139 -27.52 21.69 -13.31
C GLY A 139 -28.22 20.48 -13.93
N SER A 140 -27.48 19.42 -14.28
CA SER A 140 -28.01 18.14 -14.73
C SER A 140 -27.36 16.97 -13.99
N THR A 141 -26.13 16.62 -14.36
CA THR A 141 -25.36 15.51 -13.79
C THR A 141 -24.63 15.94 -12.53
N PHE A 142 -24.21 17.20 -12.47
CA PHE A 142 -23.45 17.77 -11.36
C PHE A 142 -24.12 19.04 -10.83
N ASP A 143 -23.79 19.43 -9.61
CA ASP A 143 -24.22 20.67 -8.99
C ASP A 143 -23.04 21.45 -8.36
N ALA A 144 -23.36 22.56 -7.69
CA ALA A 144 -22.34 23.43 -7.10
C ALA A 144 -21.63 22.81 -5.89
N ALA A 145 -22.20 21.77 -5.27
CA ALA A 145 -21.63 21.07 -4.12
C ALA A 145 -20.53 20.07 -4.51
N ASP A 146 -20.40 19.72 -5.80
CA ASP A 146 -19.32 18.85 -6.30
C ASP A 146 -18.01 19.63 -6.54
N LEU A 147 -18.08 20.95 -6.76
CA LEU A 147 -16.89 21.76 -7.04
C LEU A 147 -15.84 21.76 -5.90
N PRO A 148 -16.22 21.77 -4.60
CA PRO A 148 -15.29 21.54 -3.50
C PRO A 148 -14.47 20.26 -3.63
N ASP A 149 -15.04 19.16 -4.13
CA ASP A 149 -14.34 17.89 -4.27
C ASP A 149 -13.23 17.99 -5.32
N TRP A 150 -13.54 18.57 -6.49
CA TRP A 150 -12.52 18.86 -7.50
C TRP A 150 -11.42 19.77 -6.95
N ARG A 151 -11.78 20.85 -6.24
CA ARG A 151 -10.79 21.79 -5.66
C ARG A 151 -9.89 21.12 -4.62
N ALA A 152 -10.44 20.21 -3.83
CA ALA A 152 -9.69 19.49 -2.80
C ALA A 152 -8.75 18.45 -3.40
N ASN A 153 -9.11 17.87 -4.55
CA ASN A 153 -8.38 16.77 -5.16
C ASN A 153 -7.60 17.14 -6.43
N PHE A 154 -7.64 18.40 -6.88
CA PHE A 154 -6.93 18.82 -8.10
C PHE A 154 -5.44 18.45 -8.07
N GLY A 155 -4.99 17.76 -9.12
CA GLY A 155 -3.64 17.19 -9.23
C GLY A 155 -3.47 15.82 -8.57
N ALA A 156 -4.53 15.23 -8.02
CA ALA A 156 -4.53 13.83 -7.65
C ALA A 156 -4.47 12.99 -8.93
N SER A 157 -3.48 12.13 -9.04
CA SER A 157 -3.45 11.10 -10.08
C SER A 157 -3.29 9.74 -9.41
N SER A 158 -4.07 8.76 -9.86
CA SER A 158 -3.86 7.36 -9.50
C SER A 158 -2.56 6.85 -10.15
N THR A 159 -1.40 7.21 -9.58
CA THR A 159 -0.16 6.50 -9.89
C THR A 159 -0.26 5.13 -9.23
N GLY A 160 -0.93 4.21 -9.93
CA GLY A 160 -1.11 2.84 -9.48
C GLY A 160 0.24 2.21 -9.14
N ALA A 161 0.26 1.47 -8.03
CA ALA A 161 1.36 0.55 -7.74
C ALA A 161 1.60 -0.32 -8.97
N ALA A 162 2.87 -0.45 -9.39
CA ALA A 162 3.23 -1.25 -10.54
C ALA A 162 2.60 -2.64 -10.40
N ALA A 163 1.76 -3.03 -11.38
CA ALA A 163 1.07 -4.32 -11.36
C ALA A 163 2.10 -5.43 -11.09
N ALA A 164 1.77 -6.32 -10.14
CA ALA A 164 2.63 -7.44 -9.80
C ALA A 164 3.02 -8.18 -11.09
N VAL A 165 4.31 -8.19 -11.40
CA VAL A 165 4.85 -8.93 -12.55
C VAL A 165 4.54 -10.40 -12.29
N PRO A 166 3.73 -11.07 -13.13
CA PRO A 166 3.44 -12.49 -12.93
C PRO A 166 4.76 -13.24 -12.90
N GLU A 167 5.04 -13.92 -11.78
CA GLU A 167 6.23 -14.76 -11.70
C GLU A 167 6.17 -15.77 -12.85
N PRO A 168 7.25 -15.92 -13.66
CA PRO A 168 7.27 -16.93 -14.69
C PRO A 168 7.10 -18.29 -14.02
N GLY A 169 5.93 -18.92 -14.23
CA GLY A 169 5.59 -20.18 -13.61
C GLY A 169 6.66 -21.23 -13.90
N VAL A 170 7.52 -21.51 -12.91
CA VAL A 170 8.55 -22.55 -12.96
C VAL A 170 7.94 -23.97 -13.09
N ARG A 171 6.61 -24.07 -13.05
CA ARG A 171 5.82 -25.30 -13.23
C ARG A 171 6.16 -26.06 -14.52
N TRP A 172 6.64 -25.39 -15.56
CA TRP A 172 7.00 -26.07 -16.82
C TRP A 172 8.36 -26.76 -16.80
N PHE A 173 9.33 -26.28 -16.00
CA PHE A 173 10.66 -26.90 -15.93
C PHE A 173 10.68 -28.16 -15.06
N ALA A 174 9.74 -28.31 -14.12
CA ALA A 174 9.63 -29.51 -13.29
C ALA A 174 9.16 -30.76 -14.08
N LEU A 175 8.40 -30.58 -15.17
CA LEU A 175 7.91 -31.69 -15.99
C LEU A 175 8.91 -32.15 -17.06
N ALA A 176 9.81 -31.28 -17.53
CA ALA A 176 10.84 -31.64 -18.49
C ALA A 176 11.98 -32.50 -17.89
N GLY A 177 12.24 -32.36 -16.58
CA GLY A 177 13.27 -33.14 -15.89
C GLY A 177 12.92 -34.63 -15.67
N MET A 178 11.63 -34.98 -15.57
CA MET A 178 11.22 -36.38 -15.32
C MET A 178 11.20 -37.24 -16.59
N ALA A 179 11.09 -36.65 -17.80
CA ALA A 179 11.04 -37.41 -19.05
C ALA A 179 12.42 -37.97 -19.49
N VAL A 180 13.52 -37.30 -19.12
CA VAL A 180 14.89 -37.72 -19.51
C VAL A 180 15.47 -38.75 -18.53
N GLY A 181 15.05 -38.75 -17.26
CA GLY A 181 15.54 -39.70 -16.26
C GLY A 181 15.06 -41.15 -16.46
N LEU A 182 13.85 -41.35 -17.00
CA LEU A 182 13.26 -42.69 -17.18
C LEU A 182 13.77 -43.42 -18.43
N SER A 183 14.22 -42.69 -19.46
CA SER A 183 14.73 -43.26 -20.71
C SER A 183 16.20 -43.71 -20.61
N GLY A 184 16.97 -43.16 -19.65
CA GLY A 184 18.34 -43.61 -19.35
C GLY A 184 18.39 -44.92 -18.56
N TRP A 185 17.39 -45.21 -17.72
CA TRP A 185 17.40 -46.39 -16.84
C TRP A 185 16.99 -47.69 -17.54
N MET A 186 16.25 -47.62 -18.65
CA MET A 186 15.84 -48.82 -19.41
C MET A 186 16.93 -49.36 -20.34
N ARG A 187 17.96 -48.57 -20.68
CA ARG A 187 19.05 -48.99 -21.58
C ARG A 187 20.15 -49.81 -20.89
N SER A 188 20.21 -49.86 -19.56
CA SER A 188 21.28 -50.56 -18.82
C SER A 188 20.95 -51.99 -18.40
N ARG A 189 19.74 -52.50 -18.68
CA ARG A 189 19.28 -53.84 -18.24
C ARG A 189 19.27 -54.92 -19.31
N HIS A 190 19.83 -54.70 -20.50
CA HIS A 190 19.95 -55.72 -21.56
C HIS A 190 21.39 -55.83 -22.08
N ALA A 191 22.25 -56.46 -21.28
CA ALA A 191 23.41 -57.19 -21.79
C ALA A 191 23.85 -58.20 -20.71
N SER A 192 23.45 -59.46 -20.88
CA SER A 192 24.01 -60.59 -20.14
C SER A 192 24.30 -61.72 -21.11
N LYS A 193 25.52 -62.24 -21.00
CA LYS A 193 26.10 -63.48 -21.56
C LYS A 193 26.54 -63.46 -23.03
N ILE A 194 27.86 -63.43 -23.24
CA ILE A 194 28.63 -64.49 -23.94
C ILE A 194 30.06 -64.51 -23.36
N GLU A 195 30.39 -65.53 -22.58
CA GLU A 195 31.53 -66.47 -22.73
C GLU A 195 31.36 -67.60 -21.69
#